data_AF-A0A7C1WA88-F1
#
_entry.id   AF-A0A7C1WA88-F1
#
_cell.length_a   1.000
_cell.length_b   1.000
_cell.length_c   1.000
_cell.angle_alpha   90.00
_cell.angle_beta   90.00
_cell.angle_gamma   90.00
#
_symmetry.space_group_name_H-M   'P 1'
#
loop_
_entity.id
_entity.type
_entity.pdbx_description
1 polymer ?
#
loop_
_entity_poly.entity_id
_entity_poly.type
_entity_poly.pdbx_seq_one_letter_code
_entity_poly.pdbx_strand_id
1 'polypeptide(L)' 'MKLQIEKNMSTIYTSVHSILENSHKRVIQNINFEMIQAYWKIGEIIIEEEQQGKARAEHGTFLIKELSNKLS' A
#
# COMPACT_ATOMS: atom_id res chain seq x y z
N MET A 1 -41.97 24.34 -1.53
CA MET A 1 -41.76 23.03 -2.21
C MET A 1 -40.39 22.91 -2.87
N LYS A 2 -39.94 23.88 -3.69
CA LYS A 2 -38.61 23.89 -4.35
C LYS A 2 -37.42 23.78 -3.38
N LEU A 3 -37.43 24.55 -2.29
CA LEU A 3 -36.40 24.55 -1.23
C LEU A 3 -36.22 23.18 -0.53
N GLN A 4 -37.30 22.39 -0.42
CA GLN A 4 -37.25 21.06 0.19
C GLN A 4 -36.52 20.07 -0.73
N ILE A 5 -36.75 20.18 -2.05
CA ILE A 5 -36.12 19.31 -3.06
C ILE A 5 -34.63 19.61 -3.17
N GLU A 6 -34.24 20.89 -3.16
CA GLU A 6 -32.82 21.30 -3.17
C GLU A 6 -32.08 20.81 -1.93
N LYS A 7 -32.70 20.92 -0.74
CA LYS A 7 -32.14 20.39 0.51
C LYS A 7 -31.95 18.86 0.44
N ASN A 8 -32.95 18.13 -0.05
CA ASN A 8 -32.86 16.67 -0.20
C ASN A 8 -31.75 16.26 -1.19
N MET A 9 -31.60 16.98 -2.31
CA MET A 9 -30.52 16.71 -3.28
C MET A 9 -29.14 16.97 -2.69
N SER A 10 -28.97 18.05 -1.91
CA SER A 10 -27.72 18.34 -1.20
C SER A 10 -27.36 17.24 -0.19
N THR A 11 -28.35 16.75 0.56
CA THR A 11 -28.16 15.62 1.49
C THR A 11 -27.76 14.34 0.76
N ILE A 12 -28.47 13.97 -0.32
CA ILE A 12 -28.16 12.79 -1.13
C ILE A 12 -26.74 12.90 -1.71
N TYR A 13 -26.40 14.05 -2.28
CA TYR A 13 -25.06 14.30 -2.82
C TYR A 13 -23.99 14.12 -1.74
N THR A 14 -24.18 14.71 -0.56
CA THR A 14 -23.23 14.61 0.54
C THR A 14 -23.06 13.17 1.00
N SER A 15 -24.14 12.39 1.09
CA SER A 15 -24.10 10.97 1.45
C SER A 15 -23.32 10.16 0.41
N VAL A 16 -23.62 10.33 -0.88
CA VAL A 16 -22.91 9.62 -1.97
C VAL A 16 -21.43 10.00 -2.00
N HIS A 17 -21.13 11.29 -1.88
CA HIS A 17 -19.75 11.78 -1.85
C HIS A 17 -18.98 11.18 -0.67
N SER A 18 -19.57 11.17 0.53
CA SER A 18 -18.97 10.59 1.72
C SER A 18 -18.71 9.09 1.57
N ILE A 19 -19.62 8.34 0.93
CA ILE A 19 -19.41 6.91 0.66
C ILE A 19 -18.18 6.71 -0.23
N LEU A 20 -18.07 7.48 -1.32
CA LEU A 20 -16.95 7.39 -2.26
C LEU A 20 -15.63 7.78 -1.59
N GLU A 21 -15.61 8.91 -0.88
CA GLU A 21 -14.43 9.40 -0.18
C GLU A 21 -13.93 8.39 0.87
N ASN A 22 -14.84 7.85 1.67
CA ASN A 22 -14.49 6.84 2.67
C ASN A 22 -14.02 5.53 2.03
N SER A 23 -14.60 5.14 0.89
CA SER A 23 -14.15 3.99 0.12
C SER A 23 -12.71 4.17 -0.36
N HIS A 24 -12.40 5.32 -0.96
CA HIS A 24 -11.05 5.63 -1.45
C HIS A 24 -10.03 5.64 -0.31
N LYS A 25 -10.37 6.25 0.83
CA LYS A 25 -9.49 6.23 2.02
C LYS A 25 -9.17 4.81 2.47
N ARG A 26 -10.18 3.94 2.56
CA ARG A 26 -9.98 2.54 2.95
C ARG A 26 -9.13 1.77 1.93
N VAL A 27 -9.37 1.96 0.64
CA VAL A 27 -8.56 1.31 -0.41
C VAL A 27 -7.10 1.73 -0.30
N ILE A 28 -6.82 3.03 -0.19
CA ILE A 28 -5.45 3.53 -0.05
C ILE A 28 -4.79 2.99 1.22
N GLN A 29 -5.50 2.95 2.35
CA GLN A 29 -4.99 2.39 3.60
C GLN A 29 -4.64 0.91 3.47
N ASN A 30 -5.51 0.11 2.86
CA ASN A 30 -5.28 -1.32 2.66
C ASN A 30 -4.10 -1.56 1.71
N ILE A 31 -4.01 -0.82 0.60
CA ILE A 31 -2.87 -0.91 -0.32
C ILE A 31 -1.57 -0.58 0.42
N ASN A 32 -1.55 0.53 1.18
CA ASN A 32 -0.35 0.92 1.92
C ASN A 32 0.05 -0.13 2.96
N PHE A 33 -0.92 -0.74 3.64
CA PHE A 33 -0.68 -1.82 4.59
C PHE A 33 -0.06 -3.03 3.88
N GLU A 34 -0.65 -3.49 2.78
CA GLU A 34 -0.11 -4.61 2.00
C GLU A 34 1.29 -4.32 1.45
N MET A 35 1.55 -3.08 1.02
CA MET A 35 2.88 -2.67 0.56
C MET A 35 3.92 -2.74 1.68
N ILE A 36 3.58 -2.33 2.91
CA ILE A 36 4.47 -2.46 4.07
C ILE A 36 4.78 -3.94 4.35
N GLN A 37 3.76 -4.80 4.32
CA GLN A 37 3.95 -6.24 4.51
C GLN A 37 4.82 -6.84 3.40
N ALA A 38 4.61 -6.44 2.15
CA ALA A 38 5.40 -6.88 1.01
C ALA A 38 6.88 -6.47 1.16
N TYR A 39 7.15 -5.20 1.48
CA TYR A 39 8.52 -4.73 1.68
C TYR A 39 9.22 -5.42 2.85
N TRP A 40 8.50 -5.68 3.95
CA TRP A 40 9.05 -6.43 5.06
C TRP A 40 9.43 -7.85 4.66
N LYS A 41 8.53 -8.59 3.98
CA LYS A 41 8.80 -9.95 3.49
C LYS A 41 9.94 -10.00 2.48
N ILE A 42 10.04 -9.02 1.59
CA ILE A 42 11.16 -8.89 0.65
C ILE A 42 12.47 -8.73 1.42
N GLY A 43 12.49 -7.87 2.45
CA GLY A 43 13.65 -7.69 3.31
C GLY A 43 14.05 -8.95 4.09
N GLU A 44 13.06 -9.67 4.63
CA GLU A 44 13.27 -10.96 5.30
C GLU A 44 13.97 -11.96 4.38
N ILE A 45 13.42 -12.18 3.18
CA ILE A 45 14.01 -13.10 2.19
C ILE A 45 15.45 -12.68 1.82
N ILE A 46 15.68 -11.39 1.56
CA ILE A 46 17.02 -10.89 1.22
C ILE A 46 18.01 -11.16 2.36
N ILE A 47 17.62 -10.92 3.61
CA ILE A 47 18.48 -11.14 4.77
C ILE A 47 18.77 -12.63 4.96
N GLU A 48 17.75 -13.49 4.86
CA GLU A 48 17.90 -14.94 4.97
C GLU A 48 18.87 -15.49 3.92
N GLU A 49 18.71 -15.10 2.65
CA GLU A 49 19.57 -15.53 1.54
C GLU A 49 21.02 -15.01 1.69
N GLU A 50 21.20 -13.76 2.11
CA GLU A 50 22.53 -13.15 2.25
C GLU A 50 23.31 -13.63 3.47
N GLN A 51 22.62 -13.91 4.56
CA GLN A 51 23.25 -14.27 5.83
C GLN A 51 23.34 -15.78 6.01
N GLN A 52 22.41 -16.57 5.45
CA GLN A 52 22.33 -18.03 5.66
C GLN A 52 22.46 -18.43 7.15
N GLY A 53 21.91 -17.61 8.05
CA GLY A 53 22.01 -17.81 9.50
C GLY A 53 23.30 -17.29 10.18
N LYS A 54 24.20 -16.62 9.45
CA LYS A 54 25.40 -15.95 9.99
C LYS A 54 25.10 -14.53 10.45
N ALA A 55 25.91 -13.98 11.36
CA ALA A 55 25.70 -12.62 11.90
C ALA A 55 25.96 -11.47 10.90
N ARG A 56 26.58 -11.73 9.74
CA ARG A 56 26.85 -10.75 8.69
C ARG A 56 26.71 -11.38 7.31
N ALA A 57 26.19 -10.60 6.38
CA ALA A 57 26.09 -10.94 4.96
C ALA A 57 27.47 -10.92 4.30
N GLU A 58 27.70 -11.86 3.38
CA GLU A 58 28.96 -11.97 2.63
C GLU A 58 28.91 -11.16 1.31
N HIS A 59 27.72 -11.00 0.70
CA HIS A 59 27.57 -10.47 -0.67
C HIS A 59 26.39 -9.50 -0.90
N GLY A 60 25.93 -8.77 0.13
CA GLY A 60 24.70 -7.97 0.08
C GLY A 60 24.55 -6.96 -1.07
N THR A 61 25.67 -6.44 -1.60
CA THR A 61 25.64 -5.50 -2.74
C THR A 61 25.40 -6.18 -4.08
N PHE A 62 25.78 -7.45 -4.25
CA PHE A 62 25.57 -8.19 -5.48
C PHE A 62 24.10 -8.58 -5.66
N LEU A 63 23.46 -9.15 -4.63
CA LEU A 63 22.07 -9.58 -4.70
C LEU A 63 21.12 -8.41 -4.96
N ILE A 64 21.31 -7.27 -4.27
CA ILE A 64 20.49 -6.07 -4.49
C ILE A 64 20.63 -5.57 -5.94
N LYS A 65 21.84 -5.60 -6.51
CA LYS A 65 22.08 -5.19 -7.90
C LYS A 65 21.38 -6.12 -8.89
N GLU A 66 21.48 -7.43 -8.69
CA GLU A 66 20.81 -8.40 -9.55
C GLU A 66 19.29 -8.32 -9.45
N LEU A 67 18.74 -8.14 -8.24
CA LEU A 67 17.31 -7.92 -8.03
C LEU A 67 16.84 -6.63 -8.73
N SER A 68 17.60 -5.54 -8.60
CA SER A 68 17.31 -4.29 -9.31
C SER A 68 17.27 -4.47 -10.82
N ASN A 69 18.24 -5.20 -11.40
CA ASN A 69 18.29 -5.47 -12.84
C ASN A 69 17.10 -6.31 -13.32
N LYS A 70 16.62 -7.26 -12.51
CA LYS A 70 15.50 -8.15 -12.88
C LYS A 70 14.12 -7.52 -12.68
N LEU A 71 14.00 -6.55 -11.78
CA LEU A 71 12.73 -5.89 -11.44
C LEU A 71 12.54 -4.54 -12.17
N SER A 72 13.56 -4.06 -12.88
CA SER A 72 13.46 -2.91 -13.79
C SER A 72 12.75 -3.29 -15.08
#